data_AF-A0A7C5YND0-F1
#
_entry.id   AF-A0A7C5YND0-F1
#
_cell.length_a   1.000
_cell.length_b   1.000
_cell.length_c   1.000
_cell.angle_alpha   90.00
_cell.angle_beta   90.00
_cell.angle_gamma   90.00
#
_symmetry.space_group_name_H-M   'P 1'
#
loop_
_entity.id
_entity.type
_entity.pdbx_description
1 polymer ?
#
loop_
_entity_poly.entity_id
_entity_poly.type
_entity_poly.pdbx_seq_one_letter_code
_entity_poly.pdbx_strand_id
1 'polypeptide(L)'
;MRRKNFSIRLLIFFVLALGSNWACDKKFSLVRLDEGLSAEERMQLGMIYFKEGEIEPAKKQFQAVIFKERDNFSAWFYLALTHHRLGEYKQAVKAFKNARALNPGSSETHNNLADCYLRLNELEWAEKEVKLALELGGDNIGYYHLTYAELLFKKGEREMGCSELKQAEAFSNNDEAPKILALELWEKNCAMDRNSKKAD
;
A
#
# COMPACT_ATOMS: atom_id res chain seq x y z
N MET A 1 -2.30 31.30 12.54
CA MET A 1 -3.01 30.85 13.76
C MET A 1 -4.38 30.28 13.37
N ARG A 2 -4.68 29.06 13.86
CA ARG A 2 -6.01 28.41 14.08
C ARG A 2 -6.89 27.99 12.88
N ARG A 3 -6.90 26.65 12.68
CA ARG A 3 -8.01 25.70 12.43
C ARG A 3 -9.27 26.21 11.74
N LYS A 4 -9.63 25.58 10.60
CA LYS A 4 -11.03 25.33 10.23
C LYS A 4 -11.22 23.84 9.95
N ASN A 5 -11.85 23.19 10.92
CA ASN A 5 -12.44 21.86 10.83
C ASN A 5 -13.48 21.87 9.70
N PHE A 6 -13.38 20.93 8.76
CA PHE A 6 -14.47 20.66 7.82
C PHE A 6 -15.08 19.29 8.13
N SER A 7 -16.24 19.41 8.76
CA SER A 7 -17.31 18.48 9.09
C SER A 7 -17.28 17.08 8.46
N ILE A 8 -17.15 16.09 9.35
CA ILE A 8 -17.65 14.72 9.19
C ILE A 8 -19.14 14.80 8.81
N ARG A 9 -19.51 14.26 7.65
CA ARG A 9 -20.91 14.06 7.25
C ARG A 9 -21.52 12.97 8.12
N LEU A 10 -22.24 13.39 9.16
CA LEU A 10 -23.18 12.55 9.91
C LEU A 10 -24.36 12.21 8.98
N LEU A 11 -24.55 10.94 8.65
CA LEU A 11 -25.79 10.47 8.04
C LEU A 11 -26.84 10.30 9.15
N ILE A 12 -27.72 11.29 9.28
CA ILE A 12 -28.89 11.26 10.14
C ILE A 12 -29.99 10.48 9.41
N PHE A 13 -30.39 9.32 9.92
CA PHE A 13 -31.64 8.69 9.50
C PHE A 13 -32.81 9.34 10.25
N PHE A 14 -33.57 10.18 9.56
CA PHE A 14 -34.79 10.81 10.04
C PHE A 14 -35.96 9.85 9.84
N VAL A 15 -36.37 9.12 10.88
CA VAL A 15 -37.65 8.40 10.85
C VAL A 15 -38.73 9.37 11.32
N LEU A 16 -39.55 9.82 10.36
CA LEU A 16 -40.74 10.62 10.61
C LEU A 16 -41.74 9.82 11.46
N ALA A 17 -41.98 10.27 12.68
CA ALA A 17 -43.17 9.90 13.45
C ALA A 17 -43.92 11.19 13.79
N LEU A 18 -44.91 11.50 12.95
CA LEU A 18 -45.98 12.44 13.31
C LEU A 18 -46.79 11.83 14.45
N GLY A 19 -46.94 12.57 15.55
CA GLY A 19 -47.99 12.31 16.53
C GLY A 19 -47.51 11.94 17.94
N SER A 20 -47.59 12.95 18.81
CA SER A 20 -48.11 12.81 20.18
C SER A 20 -47.22 12.21 21.28
N ASN A 21 -46.87 13.12 22.20
CA ASN A 21 -46.70 12.95 23.65
C ASN A 21 -45.49 12.18 24.21
N TRP A 22 -44.89 12.85 25.19
CA TRP A 22 -43.67 12.49 25.88
C TRP A 22 -43.92 11.36 26.89
N ALA A 23 -43.15 10.29 26.79
CA ALA A 23 -42.81 9.44 27.92
C ALA A 23 -41.41 8.84 27.68
N CYS A 24 -40.61 8.89 28.74
CA CYS A 24 -39.17 8.70 28.78
C CYS A 24 -38.71 7.29 28.39
N ASP A 25 -37.39 7.17 28.18
CA ASP A 25 -36.61 5.93 28.23
C ASP A 25 -36.62 5.00 27.01
N LYS A 26 -36.07 5.50 25.91
CA LYS A 26 -35.07 4.72 25.18
C LYS A 26 -33.82 5.56 24.99
N LYS A 27 -32.87 5.32 25.89
CA LYS A 27 -31.44 5.60 25.76
C LYS A 27 -31.06 5.53 24.28
N PHE A 28 -30.98 6.68 23.61
CA PHE A 28 -30.28 6.77 22.34
C PHE A 28 -28.82 6.54 22.70
N SER A 29 -28.42 5.27 22.75
CA SER A 29 -27.03 4.89 22.71
C SER A 29 -26.51 5.47 21.42
N LEU A 30 -25.70 6.51 21.54
CA LEU A 30 -24.69 6.83 20.55
C LEU A 30 -23.88 5.54 20.43
N VAL A 31 -24.29 4.63 19.53
CA VAL A 31 -23.52 3.42 19.27
C VAL A 31 -22.22 3.97 18.73
N ARG A 32 -21.17 3.92 19.54
CA ARG A 32 -19.82 3.94 19.02
C ARG A 32 -19.79 2.77 18.04
N LEU A 33 -19.87 3.07 16.74
CA LEU A 33 -19.71 2.11 15.65
C LEU A 33 -18.43 1.28 15.81
N ASP A 34 -17.53 1.67 16.71
CA ASP A 34 -16.26 1.03 16.97
C ASP A 34 -16.28 -0.05 18.07
N GLU A 35 -17.35 -0.31 18.82
CA GLU A 35 -17.32 -1.31 19.92
C GLU A 35 -17.96 -2.68 19.54
N GLY A 36 -18.68 -2.77 18.42
CA GLY A 36 -19.43 -3.96 18.00
C GLY A 36 -18.95 -4.70 16.75
N LEU A 37 -18.08 -4.09 15.94
CA LEU A 37 -17.70 -4.68 14.64
C LEU A 37 -16.85 -5.95 14.80
N SER A 38 -17.20 -6.95 14.01
CA SER A 38 -16.41 -8.16 13.76
C SER A 38 -15.07 -7.81 13.09
N ALA A 39 -14.13 -8.75 13.10
CA ALA A 39 -12.84 -8.55 12.44
C ALA A 39 -13.02 -8.35 10.92
N GLU A 40 -13.91 -9.12 10.30
CA GLU A 40 -14.25 -9.00 8.88
C GLU A 40 -14.80 -7.62 8.53
N GLU A 41 -15.78 -7.12 9.28
CA GLU A 41 -16.36 -5.78 9.02
C GLU A 41 -15.32 -4.67 9.22
N ARG A 42 -14.43 -4.81 10.20
CA ARG A 42 -13.32 -3.87 10.39
C ARG A 42 -12.31 -3.94 9.25
N MET A 43 -12.06 -5.13 8.73
CA MET A 43 -11.17 -5.32 7.59
C MET A 43 -11.73 -4.57 6.37
N GLN A 44 -13.02 -4.78 6.07
CA GLN A 44 -13.72 -4.10 4.98
C GLN A 44 -13.73 -2.57 5.18
N LEU A 45 -14.06 -2.09 6.38
CA LEU A 45 -14.04 -0.67 6.70
C LEU A 45 -12.65 -0.06 6.57
N GLY A 46 -11.62 -0.76 7.04
CA GLY A 46 -10.22 -0.36 6.88
C GLY A 46 -9.80 -0.24 5.42
N MET A 47 -10.21 -1.19 4.58
CA MET A 47 -9.94 -1.16 3.14
C MET A 47 -10.65 0.01 2.44
N ILE A 48 -11.89 0.31 2.83
CA ILE A 48 -12.63 1.49 2.33
C ILE A 48 -11.89 2.77 2.68
N TYR A 49 -11.54 2.96 3.96
CA TYR A 49 -10.77 4.13 4.39
C TYR A 49 -9.42 4.24 3.68
N PHE A 50 -8.71 3.12 3.50
CA PHE A 50 -7.44 3.09 2.78
C PHE A 50 -7.59 3.54 1.32
N LYS A 51 -8.66 3.10 0.64
CA LYS A 51 -8.96 3.47 -0.74
C LYS A 51 -9.37 4.94 -0.87
N GLU A 52 -10.11 5.46 0.11
CA GLU A 52 -10.51 6.88 0.17
C GLU A 52 -9.36 7.83 0.55
N GLY A 53 -8.21 7.27 0.95
CA GLY A 53 -7.06 8.06 1.40
C GLY A 53 -7.15 8.50 2.86
N GLU A 54 -8.14 8.02 3.60
CA GLU A 54 -8.26 8.20 5.05
C GLU A 54 -7.31 7.24 5.79
N ILE A 55 -6.00 7.50 5.67
CA ILE A 55 -4.96 6.56 6.08
C ILE A 55 -4.93 6.32 7.60
N GLU A 56 -5.15 7.34 8.43
CA GLU A 56 -5.17 7.18 9.90
C GLU A 56 -6.39 6.39 10.40
N PRO A 57 -7.63 6.63 9.92
CA PRO A 57 -8.75 5.74 10.17
C PRO A 57 -8.50 4.29 9.74
N ALA A 58 -7.93 4.06 8.56
CA ALA A 58 -7.59 2.73 8.07
C ALA A 58 -6.62 2.01 9.03
N LYS A 59 -5.56 2.70 9.48
CA LYS A 59 -4.58 2.21 10.45
C LYS A 59 -5.24 1.66 11.71
N LYS A 60 -6.19 2.41 12.28
CA LYS A 60 -6.91 2.01 13.49
C LYS A 60 -7.73 0.73 13.28
N GLN A 61 -8.39 0.60 12.13
CA GLN A 61 -9.18 -0.59 11.85
C GLN A 61 -8.30 -1.84 11.69
N PHE A 62 -7.21 -1.76 10.94
CA PHE A 62 -6.29 -2.90 10.81
C PHE A 62 -5.62 -3.29 12.13
N GLN A 63 -5.26 -2.31 12.97
CA GLN A 63 -4.74 -2.58 14.32
C GLN A 63 -5.78 -3.27 15.22
N ALA A 64 -7.05 -2.87 15.13
CA ALA A 64 -8.12 -3.51 15.88
C ALA A 64 -8.37 -4.96 15.42
N VAL A 65 -8.24 -5.26 14.12
CA VAL A 65 -8.27 -6.64 13.61
C VAL A 65 -7.11 -7.43 14.18
N ILE A 66 -5.87 -6.95 14.05
CA ILE A 66 -4.67 -7.62 14.57
C ILE A 66 -4.72 -7.88 16.08
N PHE A 67 -5.35 -6.96 16.83
CA PHE A 67 -5.51 -7.13 18.28
C PHE A 67 -6.37 -8.36 18.62
N LYS A 68 -7.39 -8.66 17.81
CA LYS A 68 -8.26 -9.84 17.97
C LYS A 68 -7.69 -11.08 17.29
N GLU A 69 -7.16 -10.92 16.08
CA GLU A 69 -6.69 -11.98 15.17
C GLU A 69 -5.24 -11.71 14.77
N ARG A 70 -4.30 -12.19 15.58
CA ARG A 70 -2.87 -11.92 15.37
C ARG A 70 -2.28 -12.60 14.14
N ASP A 71 -2.94 -13.63 13.62
CA ASP A 71 -2.59 -14.43 12.46
C ASP A 71 -3.34 -14.02 11.18
N ASN A 72 -4.04 -12.88 11.19
CA ASN A 72 -4.71 -12.36 10.02
C ASN A 72 -3.70 -11.72 9.05
N PHE A 73 -3.35 -12.46 7.98
CA PHE A 73 -2.42 -12.00 6.94
C PHE A 73 -2.83 -10.65 6.34
N SER A 74 -4.09 -10.54 5.92
CA SER A 74 -4.62 -9.34 5.25
C SER A 74 -4.51 -8.11 6.13
N ALA A 75 -4.82 -8.23 7.43
CA ALA A 75 -4.70 -7.10 8.35
C ALA A 75 -3.25 -6.63 8.51
N TRP A 76 -2.28 -7.54 8.61
CA TRP A 76 -0.85 -7.19 8.64
C TRP A 76 -0.39 -6.55 7.34
N PHE A 77 -0.81 -7.11 6.20
CA PHE A 77 -0.46 -6.62 4.88
C PHE A 77 -0.98 -5.19 4.64
N TYR A 78 -2.26 -4.94 4.91
CA TYR A 78 -2.84 -3.61 4.76
C TYR A 78 -2.36 -2.61 5.82
N LEU A 79 -2.06 -3.03 7.04
CA LEU A 79 -1.39 -2.17 8.02
C LEU A 79 -0.01 -1.74 7.53
N ALA A 80 0.73 -2.64 6.88
CA ALA A 80 2.04 -2.32 6.32
C ALA A 80 1.93 -1.35 5.14
N LEU A 81 0.98 -1.56 4.21
CA LEU A 81 0.67 -0.60 3.16
C LEU A 81 0.24 0.77 3.70
N THR A 82 -0.50 0.78 4.80
CA THR A 82 -0.93 2.01 5.49
C THR A 82 0.28 2.77 6.03
N HIS A 83 1.20 2.09 6.72
CA HIS A 83 2.47 2.67 7.16
C HIS A 83 3.32 3.17 5.99
N HIS A 84 3.36 2.42 4.89
CA HIS A 84 4.07 2.81 3.67
C HIS A 84 3.54 4.12 3.09
N ARG A 85 2.21 4.26 2.96
CA ARG A 85 1.57 5.50 2.50
C ARG A 85 1.83 6.70 3.42
N LEU A 86 2.05 6.46 4.72
CA LEU A 86 2.43 7.50 5.68
C LEU A 86 3.92 7.87 5.62
N GLY A 87 4.73 7.17 4.81
CA GLY A 87 6.20 7.31 4.81
C GLY A 87 6.87 6.68 6.05
N GLU A 88 6.12 5.91 6.84
CA GLU A 88 6.60 5.21 8.05
C GLU A 88 7.27 3.87 7.66
N TYR A 89 8.29 3.92 6.81
CA TYR A 89 8.86 2.72 6.16
C TYR A 89 9.41 1.68 7.15
N LYS A 90 9.97 2.10 8.29
CA LYS A 90 10.45 1.17 9.33
C LYS A 90 9.30 0.37 9.95
N GLN A 91 8.15 0.99 10.14
CA GLN A 91 6.94 0.37 10.67
C GLN A 91 6.31 -0.52 9.60
N ALA A 92 6.31 -0.08 8.34
CA ALA A 92 5.87 -0.90 7.20
C ALA A 92 6.68 -2.19 7.10
N VAL A 93 8.02 -2.14 7.19
CA VAL A 93 8.87 -3.35 7.20
C VAL A 93 8.50 -4.30 8.33
N LYS A 94 8.23 -3.81 9.55
CA LYS A 94 7.81 -4.67 10.68
C LYS A 94 6.49 -5.38 10.38
N ALA A 95 5.50 -4.65 9.88
CA ALA A 95 4.19 -5.20 9.57
C ALA A 95 4.24 -6.18 8.38
N PHE A 96 4.98 -5.86 7.30
CA PHE A 96 5.19 -6.79 6.19
C PHE A 96 5.97 -8.03 6.59
N LYS A 97 6.92 -7.95 7.53
CA LYS A 97 7.60 -9.14 8.08
C LYS A 97 6.62 -10.09 8.78
N ASN A 98 5.63 -9.55 9.50
CA ASN A 98 4.56 -10.37 10.08
C ASN A 98 3.68 -10.98 8.99
N ALA A 99 3.28 -10.19 7.98
CA ALA A 99 2.52 -10.71 6.84
C ALA A 99 3.28 -11.84 6.12
N ARG A 100 4.57 -11.65 5.84
CA ARG A 100 5.44 -12.67 5.23
C ARG A 100 5.56 -13.93 6.08
N ALA A 101 5.60 -13.81 7.41
CA ALA A 101 5.65 -14.98 8.28
C ALA A 101 4.37 -15.83 8.17
N LEU A 102 3.22 -15.20 7.89
CA LEU A 102 1.93 -15.87 7.71
C LEU A 102 1.76 -16.41 6.28
N ASN A 103 2.27 -15.72 5.28
CA ASN A 103 2.29 -16.19 3.89
C ASN A 103 3.66 -15.91 3.22
N PRO A 104 4.61 -16.86 3.31
CA PRO A 104 5.93 -16.72 2.70
C PRO A 104 5.92 -16.75 1.17
N GLY A 105 4.81 -17.15 0.53
CA GLY A 105 4.68 -17.22 -0.93
C GLY A 105 4.08 -15.96 -1.57
N SER A 106 3.78 -14.92 -0.78
CA SER A 106 3.22 -13.67 -1.29
C SER A 106 4.31 -12.84 -1.97
N SER A 107 4.43 -12.95 -3.29
CA SER A 107 5.33 -12.13 -4.11
C SER A 107 5.08 -10.63 -3.92
N GLU A 108 3.82 -10.22 -3.77
CA GLU A 108 3.46 -8.84 -3.47
C GLU A 108 4.02 -8.35 -2.13
N THR A 109 3.99 -9.19 -1.09
CA THR A 109 4.61 -8.86 0.21
C THR A 109 6.12 -8.67 0.08
N HIS A 110 6.78 -9.53 -0.69
CA HIS A 110 8.21 -9.42 -0.95
C HIS A 110 8.57 -8.15 -1.73
N ASN A 111 7.81 -7.80 -2.76
CA ASN A 111 8.05 -6.57 -3.51
C ASN A 111 7.82 -5.32 -2.66
N ASN A 112 6.76 -5.29 -1.85
CA ASN A 112 6.50 -4.16 -0.96
C ASN A 112 7.55 -4.02 0.15
N LEU A 113 8.12 -5.13 0.64
CA LEU A 113 9.31 -5.10 1.51
C LEU A 113 10.50 -4.49 0.79
N ALA A 114 10.75 -4.90 -0.47
CA ALA A 114 11.84 -4.36 -1.27
C ALA A 114 11.70 -2.85 -1.46
N ASP A 115 10.51 -2.36 -1.80
CA ASP A 115 10.26 -0.91 -1.90
C ASP A 115 10.51 -0.20 -0.56
N CYS A 116 10.01 -0.73 0.56
CA CYS A 116 10.28 -0.14 1.87
C CYS A 116 11.79 -0.06 2.17
N TYR A 117 12.54 -1.13 1.86
CA TYR A 117 13.99 -1.16 2.02
C TYR A 117 14.70 -0.17 1.09
N LEU A 118 14.22 0.01 -0.15
CA LEU A 118 14.73 1.03 -1.07
C LEU A 118 14.57 2.46 -0.53
N ARG A 119 13.40 2.77 0.03
CA ARG A 119 13.12 4.08 0.65
C ARG A 119 13.97 4.29 1.91
N LEU A 120 14.33 3.21 2.62
CA LEU A 120 15.26 3.24 3.74
C LEU A 120 16.76 3.23 3.32
N ASN A 121 17.06 3.13 2.02
CA ASN A 121 18.41 2.98 1.49
C ASN A 121 19.14 1.71 1.96
N GLU A 122 18.40 0.66 2.31
CA GLU A 122 18.91 -0.66 2.67
C GLU A 122 18.95 -1.55 1.41
N LEU A 123 19.88 -1.25 0.49
CA LEU A 123 19.86 -1.76 -0.88
C LEU A 123 20.05 -3.29 -0.96
N GLU A 124 20.86 -3.88 -0.09
CA GLU A 124 21.11 -5.33 -0.08
C GLU A 124 19.86 -6.12 0.30
N TRP A 125 19.11 -5.61 1.29
CA TRP A 125 17.85 -6.22 1.70
C TRP A 125 16.78 -6.05 0.63
N ALA A 126 16.71 -4.86 0.03
CA ALA A 126 15.79 -4.62 -1.07
C ALA A 126 16.05 -5.56 -2.26
N GLU A 127 17.32 -5.78 -2.63
CA GLU A 127 17.70 -6.65 -3.74
C GLU A 127 17.30 -8.11 -3.48
N LYS A 128 17.48 -8.57 -2.24
CA LYS A 128 17.07 -9.93 -1.85
C LYS A 128 15.56 -10.12 -1.97
N GLU A 129 14.77 -9.17 -1.47
CA GLU A 129 13.31 -9.31 -1.45
C GLU A 129 12.70 -9.16 -2.86
N VAL A 130 13.20 -8.24 -3.70
CA VAL A 130 12.66 -8.07 -5.06
C VAL A 130 12.99 -9.25 -5.97
N LYS A 131 14.19 -9.83 -5.84
CA LYS A 131 14.54 -11.06 -6.58
C LYS A 131 13.62 -12.22 -6.22
N LEU A 132 13.33 -12.38 -4.92
CA LEU A 132 12.39 -13.41 -4.48
C LEU A 132 10.95 -13.12 -4.97
N ALA A 133 10.53 -11.86 -5.04
CA ALA A 133 9.23 -11.50 -5.63
C ALA A 133 9.16 -11.88 -7.12
N LEU A 134 10.23 -11.64 -7.88
CA LEU A 134 10.36 -12.03 -9.29
C LEU A 134 10.37 -13.55 -9.48
N GLU A 135 11.06 -14.29 -8.61
CA GLU A 135 11.09 -15.76 -8.62
C GLU A 135 9.71 -16.38 -8.32
N LEU A 136 8.98 -15.80 -7.36
CA LEU A 136 7.62 -16.23 -7.00
C LEU A 136 6.58 -15.86 -8.08
N GLY A 137 6.83 -14.78 -8.83
CA GLY A 137 5.99 -14.34 -9.95
C GLY A 137 4.61 -13.84 -9.53
N GLY A 138 3.64 -13.97 -10.43
CA GLY A 138 2.25 -13.53 -10.26
C GLY A 138 1.86 -12.37 -11.19
N ASP A 139 0.62 -11.91 -11.08
CA ASP A 139 0.02 -10.97 -12.04
C ASP A 139 0.68 -9.58 -12.03
N ASN A 140 1.36 -9.23 -10.94
CA ASN A 140 1.99 -7.92 -10.70
C ASN A 140 3.48 -7.88 -11.05
N ILE A 141 4.01 -8.88 -11.77
CA ILE A 141 5.47 -9.00 -12.03
C ILE A 141 6.07 -7.77 -12.73
N GLY A 142 5.29 -7.05 -13.55
CA GLY A 142 5.71 -5.78 -14.14
C GLY A 142 6.11 -4.73 -13.10
N TYR A 143 5.39 -4.63 -11.97
CA TYR A 143 5.76 -3.74 -10.87
C TYR A 143 7.05 -4.18 -10.17
N TYR A 144 7.35 -5.48 -10.15
CA TYR A 144 8.54 -5.99 -9.49
C TYR A 144 9.80 -5.63 -10.29
N HIS A 145 9.70 -5.68 -11.62
CA HIS A 145 10.73 -5.17 -12.52
C HIS A 145 10.95 -3.66 -12.36
N LEU A 146 9.90 -2.86 -12.11
CA LEU A 146 10.07 -1.43 -11.80
C LEU A 146 10.83 -1.21 -10.48
N THR A 147 10.44 -1.91 -9.42
CA THR A 147 11.14 -1.85 -8.13
C THR A 147 12.60 -2.27 -8.27
N TYR A 148 12.89 -3.31 -9.07
CA TYR A 148 14.26 -3.75 -9.30
C TYR A 148 15.05 -2.75 -10.16
N ALA A 149 14.45 -2.16 -11.18
CA ALA A 149 15.07 -1.11 -11.98
C ALA A 149 15.46 0.10 -11.11
N GLU A 150 14.55 0.58 -10.26
CA GLU A 150 14.85 1.66 -9.31
C GLU A 150 16.04 1.32 -8.39
N LEU A 151 16.08 0.08 -7.90
CA LEU A 151 17.19 -0.42 -7.09
C LEU A 151 18.52 -0.36 -7.84
N LEU A 152 18.54 -0.85 -9.07
CA LEU A 152 19.73 -0.90 -9.92
C LEU A 152 20.23 0.51 -10.24
N PHE A 153 19.34 1.45 -10.54
CA PHE A 153 19.73 2.86 -10.71
C PHE A 153 20.36 3.45 -9.44
N LYS A 154 19.83 3.10 -8.26
CA LYS A 154 20.37 3.55 -6.97
C LYS A 154 21.76 2.97 -6.68
N LYS A 155 22.04 1.76 -7.19
CA LYS A 155 23.38 1.13 -7.13
C LYS A 155 24.34 1.65 -8.21
N GLY A 156 23.87 2.43 -9.18
CA GLY A 156 24.66 2.89 -10.32
C GLY A 156 24.74 1.88 -11.48
N GLU A 157 24.00 0.78 -11.38
CA GLU A 157 23.95 -0.31 -12.37
C GLU A 157 22.96 0.02 -13.50
N ARG A 158 23.23 1.13 -14.20
CA ARG A 158 22.30 1.76 -15.16
C ARG A 158 21.86 0.84 -16.28
N GLU A 159 22.78 0.11 -16.91
CA GLU A 159 22.46 -0.78 -18.04
C GLU A 159 21.47 -1.88 -17.63
N MET A 160 21.70 -2.49 -16.47
CA MET A 160 20.81 -3.51 -15.92
C MET A 160 19.47 -2.89 -15.56
N GLY A 161 19.45 -1.71 -14.92
CA GLY A 161 18.20 -0.99 -14.62
C GLY A 161 17.35 -0.72 -15.87
N CYS A 162 17.95 -0.29 -16.96
CA CYS A 162 17.26 -0.12 -18.24
C CYS A 162 16.75 -1.45 -18.81
N SER A 163 17.50 -2.55 -18.65
CA SER A 163 17.03 -3.88 -19.05
C SER A 163 15.77 -4.29 -18.30
N GLU A 164 15.72 -4.07 -16.99
CA GLU A 164 14.55 -4.37 -16.16
C GLU A 164 13.33 -3.53 -16.54
N LEU A 165 13.49 -2.26 -16.92
CA LEU A 165 12.38 -1.46 -17.43
C LEU A 165 11.74 -2.07 -18.69
N LYS A 166 12.54 -2.66 -19.59
CA LYS A 166 11.99 -3.37 -20.77
C LYS A 166 11.21 -4.62 -20.36
N GLN A 167 11.64 -5.31 -19.31
CA GLN A 167 10.89 -6.44 -18.78
C GLN A 167 9.56 -5.98 -18.18
N ALA A 168 9.54 -4.86 -17.44
CA ALA A 168 8.31 -4.28 -16.92
C ALA A 168 7.27 -3.98 -18.02
N GLU A 169 7.71 -3.50 -19.18
CA GLU A 169 6.85 -3.29 -20.36
C GLU A 169 6.35 -4.59 -20.99
N ALA A 170 7.17 -5.64 -20.99
CA ALA A 170 6.83 -6.92 -21.61
C ALA A 170 5.79 -7.72 -20.80
N PHE A 171 5.81 -7.55 -19.48
CA PHE A 171 4.91 -8.26 -18.56
C PHE A 171 3.70 -7.42 -18.12
N SER A 172 3.43 -6.27 -18.76
CA SER A 172 2.17 -5.56 -18.54
C SER A 172 1.02 -6.40 -19.10
N ASN A 173 0.26 -7.03 -18.20
CA ASN A 173 -1.01 -7.72 -18.53
C ASN A 173 -2.07 -6.67 -18.96
N ASN A 174 -3.36 -6.88 -18.66
CA ASN A 174 -4.41 -5.88 -18.89
C ASN A 174 -4.18 -4.55 -18.14
N ASP A 175 -3.25 -4.50 -17.18
CA ASP A 175 -2.82 -3.28 -16.51
C ASP A 175 -1.63 -2.66 -17.25
N GLU A 176 -1.87 -1.52 -17.90
CA GLU A 176 -0.83 -0.75 -18.61
C GLU A 176 0.00 0.14 -17.66
N ALA A 177 -0.37 0.28 -16.38
CA ALA A 177 0.33 1.18 -15.47
C ALA A 177 1.83 0.87 -15.31
N PRO A 178 2.30 -0.39 -15.20
CA PRO A 178 3.73 -0.69 -15.15
C PRO A 178 4.49 -0.21 -16.39
N LYS A 179 3.87 -0.32 -17.57
CA LYS A 179 4.46 0.12 -18.83
C LYS A 179 4.61 1.63 -18.88
N ILE A 180 3.60 2.38 -18.45
CA ILE A 180 3.65 3.85 -18.40
C ILE A 180 4.77 4.30 -17.45
N LEU A 181 4.82 3.74 -16.24
CA LEU A 181 5.87 4.05 -15.27
C LEU A 181 7.27 3.65 -15.76
N ALA A 182 7.39 2.55 -16.51
CA ALA A 182 8.65 2.12 -17.11
C ALA A 182 9.19 3.15 -18.09
N LEU A 183 8.32 3.69 -18.96
CA LEU A 183 8.68 4.73 -19.92
C LEU A 183 9.14 6.02 -19.23
N GLU A 184 8.45 6.45 -18.17
CA GLU A 184 8.85 7.62 -17.38
C GLU A 184 10.23 7.44 -16.74
N LEU A 185 10.48 6.27 -16.13
CA LEU A 185 11.78 5.94 -15.56
C LEU A 185 12.86 5.83 -16.65
N TRP A 186 12.52 5.33 -17.83
CA TRP A 186 13.44 5.20 -18.96
C TRP A 186 13.90 6.58 -19.46
N GLU A 187 12.98 7.51 -19.64
CA GLU A 187 13.31 8.87 -20.07
C GLU A 187 14.26 9.57 -19.09
N LYS A 188 13.99 9.41 -17.79
CA LYS A 188 14.80 10.01 -16.73
C LYS A 188 16.20 9.39 -16.61
N ASN A 189 16.31 8.07 -16.72
CA ASN A 189 17.52 7.33 -16.34
C ASN A 189 18.27 6.72 -17.52
N CYS A 190 17.64 6.46 -18.66
CA CYS A 190 18.23 5.72 -19.77
C CYS A 190 18.50 6.61 -21.00
N ALA A 191 17.68 7.63 -21.25
CA ALA A 191 17.72 8.41 -22.50
C ALA A 191 18.92 9.39 -22.65
N MET A 192 19.70 9.67 -21.60
CA MET A 192 20.78 10.68 -21.66
C MET A 192 21.96 10.35 -22.60
N ASP A 193 22.05 9.13 -23.14
CA ASP A 193 23.23 8.68 -23.90
C ASP A 193 23.10 8.76 -25.43
N ARG A 194 22.00 9.33 -25.95
CA ARG A 194 21.83 9.51 -27.41
C ARG A 194 22.61 10.68 -28.01
N ASN A 195 23.13 11.60 -27.18
CA ASN A 195 23.88 12.77 -27.63
C ASN A 195 25.40 12.68 -27.39
N SER A 196 25.92 11.60 -26.79
CA SER A 196 27.36 11.38 -26.58
C SER A 196 28.04 10.62 -27.74
N LYS A 197 27.28 10.09 -28.71
CA LYS A 197 27.77 9.33 -29.87
C LYS A 197 27.48 9.98 -31.25
N LYS A 198 27.28 11.30 -31.29
CA LYS A 198 27.12 12.09 -32.53
C LYS A 198 28.03 13.32 -32.58
N ALA A 199 29.22 13.21 -32.04
CA ALA A 199 30.31 14.15 -32.28
C ALA A 199 31.56 13.31 -32.51
N ASP A 200 31.76 12.88 -33.75
CA ASP A 200 33.03 12.66 -34.44
C ASP A 200 32.74 12.39 -35.93
#